data_AF-A0A6A3NPR5-F1
#
_entry.id   AF-A0A6A3NPR5-F1
#
_cell.length_a   1.000
_cell.length_b   1.000
_cell.length_c   1.000
_cell.angle_alpha   90.00
_cell.angle_beta   90.00
_cell.angle_gamma   90.00
#
_symmetry.space_group_name_H-M   'P 1'
#
loop_
_entity.id
_entity.type
_entity.pdbx_description
1 polymer ?
#
loop_
_entity_poly.entity_id
_entity_poly.type
_entity_poly.pdbx_seq_one_letter_code
_entity_poly.pdbx_strand_id
1 'polypeptide(L)'
;MFYSLVAWGFFYVRLVGQPSSQNYAGISIDSYGEVMVLLAASSVAYRMAASRTFRGWKTLSLKRRVVMWVFCYIIPYHAMINMNLIGYIPWLNVDLGGFEEVNANAGTYVVFTIVGIGAVFLVFTLSRSLYRAGTWKKCVVMYVVMVTSVLVSWALFPSTSFHLHHTMLGAFIIPITAFPTPAAAFSQAIGLGCFVQGYARWGWYSYLDTIPTYMTIAVPENAPNTTNVSSSGATVVWEPLGSEEAVEAYSLRLNRVEVYRGVDTSVVISNLEPNMTYFVGVAGVASWGTDGRVGPLSNFTTLEI
;
A
#
# COMPACT_ATOMS: atom_id res chain seq x y z
N MET A 1 -18.36 -6.50 -22.34
CA MET A 1 -17.69 -5.26 -21.90
C MET A 1 -17.24 -5.34 -20.45
N PHE A 2 -18.12 -5.25 -19.43
CA PHE A 2 -17.69 -5.25 -18.01
C PHE A 2 -16.75 -6.40 -17.64
N TYR A 3 -17.17 -7.64 -17.85
CA TYR A 3 -16.34 -8.82 -17.56
C TYR A 3 -15.09 -8.90 -18.44
N SER A 4 -15.17 -8.38 -19.66
CA SER A 4 -14.02 -8.26 -20.56
C SER A 4 -12.97 -7.32 -19.97
N LEU A 5 -13.39 -6.19 -19.40
CA LEU A 5 -12.50 -5.26 -18.70
C LEU A 5 -11.86 -5.92 -17.48
N VAL A 6 -12.64 -6.64 -16.67
CA VAL A 6 -12.14 -7.36 -15.49
C VAL A 6 -11.06 -8.37 -15.88
N ALA A 7 -11.35 -9.26 -16.82
CA ALA A 7 -10.39 -10.27 -17.27
C ALA A 7 -9.14 -9.63 -17.90
N TRP A 8 -9.34 -8.68 -18.82
CA TRP A 8 -8.25 -7.95 -19.46
C TRP A 8 -7.36 -7.23 -18.45
N GLY A 9 -7.95 -6.43 -17.57
CA GLY A 9 -7.20 -5.64 -16.60
C GLY A 9 -6.46 -6.52 -15.60
N PHE A 10 -7.03 -7.66 -15.21
CA PHE A 10 -6.36 -8.62 -14.35
C PHE A 10 -5.08 -9.17 -15.01
N PHE A 11 -5.17 -9.72 -16.22
CA PHE A 11 -4.01 -10.24 -16.92
C PHE A 11 -3.02 -9.12 -17.27
N TYR A 12 -3.51 -7.95 -17.67
CA TYR A 12 -2.67 -6.78 -17.96
C TYR A 12 -1.83 -6.37 -16.76
N VAL A 13 -2.45 -6.16 -15.59
CA VAL A 13 -1.72 -5.75 -14.38
C VAL A 13 -0.70 -6.82 -13.98
N ARG A 14 -1.10 -8.09 -14.05
CA ARG A 14 -0.31 -9.18 -13.52
C ARG A 14 0.86 -9.61 -14.42
N LEU A 15 0.74 -9.40 -15.74
CA LEU A 15 1.76 -9.80 -16.71
C LEU A 15 2.53 -8.62 -17.31
N VAL A 16 1.97 -7.41 -17.27
CA VAL A 16 2.56 -6.24 -17.94
C VAL A 16 2.73 -5.07 -16.98
N GLY A 17 1.63 -4.62 -16.35
CA GLY A 17 1.63 -3.39 -15.57
C GLY A 17 2.54 -3.47 -14.32
N GLN A 18 2.39 -4.54 -13.53
CA GLN A 18 3.06 -4.74 -12.26
C GLN A 18 3.24 -6.24 -11.91
N PRO A 19 4.05 -7.00 -12.69
CA PRO A 19 4.30 -8.41 -12.40
C PRO A 19 4.90 -8.64 -11.00
N SER A 20 4.44 -9.69 -10.31
CA SER A 20 4.86 -10.02 -8.93
C SER A 20 6.22 -10.71 -8.84
N SER A 21 6.68 -11.31 -9.93
CA SER A 21 7.98 -11.97 -10.02
C SER A 21 8.47 -12.00 -11.47
N GLN A 22 9.73 -12.39 -11.67
CA GLN A 22 10.29 -12.65 -13.01
C GLN A 22 9.89 -14.03 -13.56
N ASN A 23 9.27 -14.89 -12.75
CA ASN A 23 8.77 -16.20 -13.19
C ASN A 23 7.40 -16.06 -13.85
N TYR A 24 7.39 -15.56 -15.09
CA TYR A 24 6.15 -15.35 -15.85
C TYR A 24 5.35 -16.63 -16.09
N ALA A 25 6.00 -17.79 -16.17
CA ALA A 25 5.31 -19.07 -16.31
C ALA A 25 4.46 -19.39 -15.08
N GLY A 26 5.04 -19.26 -13.87
CA GLY A 26 4.31 -19.45 -12.61
C GLY A 26 3.15 -18.47 -12.48
N ILE A 27 3.42 -17.17 -12.68
CA ILE A 27 2.39 -16.13 -12.62
C ILE A 27 1.23 -16.43 -13.58
N SER A 28 1.54 -16.87 -14.80
CA SER A 28 0.54 -17.15 -15.82
C SER A 28 -0.34 -18.34 -15.44
N ILE A 29 0.23 -19.40 -14.87
CA ILE A 29 -0.52 -20.58 -14.40
C ILE A 29 -1.48 -20.17 -13.28
N ASP A 30 -0.99 -19.48 -12.25
CA ASP A 30 -1.80 -19.05 -11.09
C ASP A 30 -2.94 -18.10 -11.50
N SER A 31 -2.68 -17.27 -12.53
CA SER A 31 -3.65 -16.31 -13.06
C SER A 31 -4.97 -16.96 -13.51
N TYR A 32 -4.94 -18.18 -14.04
CA TYR A 32 -6.16 -18.85 -14.52
C TYR A 32 -7.12 -19.22 -13.39
N GLY A 33 -6.61 -19.53 -12.19
CA GLY A 33 -7.44 -19.76 -11.01
C GLY A 33 -7.95 -18.45 -10.41
N GLU A 34 -7.05 -17.49 -10.22
CA GLU A 34 -7.36 -16.25 -9.52
C GLU A 34 -8.30 -15.32 -10.30
N VAL A 35 -8.24 -15.31 -11.63
CA VAL A 35 -9.18 -14.54 -12.46
C VAL A 35 -10.62 -15.01 -12.26
N MET A 36 -10.86 -16.29 -11.98
CA MET A 36 -12.20 -16.83 -11.77
C MET A 36 -12.81 -16.31 -10.47
N VAL A 37 -12.01 -16.23 -9.40
CA VAL A 37 -12.41 -15.63 -8.12
C VAL A 37 -12.75 -14.15 -8.32
N LEU A 38 -11.92 -13.43 -9.07
CA LEU A 38 -12.17 -12.02 -9.38
C LEU A 38 -13.43 -11.81 -10.23
N LEU A 39 -13.67 -12.66 -11.23
CA LEU A 39 -14.87 -12.61 -12.06
C LEU A 39 -16.13 -12.89 -11.23
N ALA A 40 -16.08 -13.85 -10.32
CA ALA A 40 -17.16 -14.17 -9.40
C ALA A 40 -17.46 -12.97 -8.47
N ALA A 41 -16.44 -12.38 -7.84
CA ALA A 41 -16.61 -11.20 -7.00
C ALA A 41 -17.12 -9.99 -7.80
N SER A 42 -16.56 -9.75 -8.97
CA SER A 42 -16.96 -8.65 -9.86
C SER A 42 -18.39 -8.81 -10.40
N SER A 43 -18.94 -10.03 -10.40
CA SER A 43 -20.34 -10.25 -10.77
C SER A 43 -21.33 -9.59 -9.80
N VAL A 44 -20.96 -9.47 -8.52
CA VAL A 44 -21.75 -8.75 -7.51
C VAL A 44 -21.74 -7.26 -7.83
N ALA A 45 -20.56 -6.67 -8.08
CA ALA A 45 -20.40 -5.28 -8.52
C ALA A 45 -21.23 -4.97 -9.79
N TYR A 46 -21.22 -5.87 -10.77
CA TYR A 46 -22.04 -5.74 -11.98
C TYR A 46 -23.54 -5.70 -11.66
N ARG A 47 -24.03 -6.64 -10.86
CA ARG A 47 -25.46 -6.75 -10.51
C ARG A 47 -25.92 -5.57 -9.65
N MET A 48 -25.09 -5.13 -8.70
CA MET A 48 -25.42 -4.02 -7.79
C MET A 48 -25.50 -2.67 -8.51
N ALA A 49 -24.55 -2.39 -9.42
CA ALA A 49 -24.41 -1.05 -9.98
C ALA A 49 -24.35 -1.03 -11.52
N ALA A 50 -23.32 -1.63 -12.13
CA ALA A 50 -23.01 -1.41 -13.55
C ALA A 50 -24.13 -1.87 -14.50
N SER A 51 -24.87 -2.93 -14.14
CA SER A 51 -26.00 -3.44 -14.93
C SER A 51 -27.11 -2.40 -15.13
N ARG A 52 -27.38 -1.56 -14.12
CA ARG A 52 -28.38 -0.48 -14.20
C ARG A 52 -27.90 0.62 -15.14
N THR A 53 -26.63 0.98 -15.04
CA THR A 53 -26.01 1.99 -15.90
C THR A 53 -26.08 1.57 -17.37
N PHE A 54 -25.63 0.36 -17.69
CA PHE A 54 -25.68 -0.14 -19.07
C PHE A 54 -27.09 -0.35 -19.59
N ARG A 55 -28.04 -0.75 -18.73
CA ARG A 55 -29.45 -0.83 -19.13
C ARG A 55 -30.00 0.54 -19.50
N GLY A 56 -29.70 1.59 -18.72
CA GLY A 56 -30.09 2.96 -19.05
C GLY A 56 -29.46 3.44 -20.35
N TRP A 57 -28.21 3.07 -20.64
CA TRP A 57 -27.54 3.47 -21.88
C TRP A 57 -28.08 2.80 -23.15
N LYS A 58 -28.93 1.77 -23.03
CA LYS A 58 -29.61 1.18 -24.19
C LYS A 58 -30.56 2.16 -24.88
N THR A 59 -31.06 3.16 -24.16
CA THR A 59 -31.95 4.20 -24.72
C THR A 59 -31.17 5.31 -25.45
N LEU A 60 -29.85 5.37 -25.28
CA LEU A 60 -28.99 6.34 -25.97
C LEU A 60 -28.72 5.88 -27.41
N SER A 61 -28.56 6.86 -28.31
CA SER A 61 -28.05 6.62 -29.66
C SER A 61 -26.65 6.00 -29.64
N LEU A 62 -26.30 5.25 -30.69
CA LEU A 62 -25.02 4.55 -30.78
C LEU A 62 -23.82 5.50 -30.58
N LYS A 63 -23.84 6.68 -31.23
CA LYS A 63 -22.80 7.71 -31.10
C LYS A 63 -22.60 8.13 -29.64
N ARG A 64 -23.69 8.46 -28.95
CA ARG A 64 -23.63 8.85 -27.52
C ARG A 64 -23.16 7.69 -26.66
N ARG A 65 -23.63 6.47 -26.91
CA ARG A 65 -23.22 5.28 -26.16
C ARG A 65 -21.71 5.03 -26.28
N VAL A 66 -21.13 5.16 -27.47
CA VAL A 66 -19.68 5.01 -27.70
C VAL A 66 -18.90 6.07 -26.92
N VAL A 67 -19.32 7.34 -26.98
CA VAL A 67 -18.69 8.42 -26.19
C VAL A 67 -18.72 8.10 -24.70
N MET A 68 -19.88 7.68 -24.19
CA MET A 68 -20.04 7.31 -22.78
C MET A 68 -19.17 6.10 -22.39
N TRP A 69 -19.05 5.09 -23.26
CA TRP A 69 -18.20 3.93 -23.03
C TRP A 69 -16.73 4.33 -22.95
N VAL A 70 -16.26 5.16 -23.88
CA VAL A 70 -14.85 5.57 -23.95
C VAL A 70 -14.50 6.47 -22.77
N PHE A 71 -15.19 7.59 -22.61
CA PHE A 71 -14.79 8.64 -21.66
C PHE A 71 -15.26 8.39 -20.23
N CYS A 72 -16.41 7.75 -20.04
CA CYS A 72 -16.93 7.50 -18.69
C CYS A 72 -16.62 6.09 -18.20
N TYR A 73 -16.05 5.20 -19.02
CA TYR A 73 -15.77 3.83 -18.58
C TYR A 73 -14.35 3.37 -18.91
N ILE A 74 -13.97 3.31 -20.18
CA ILE A 74 -12.70 2.72 -20.62
C ILE A 74 -11.51 3.55 -20.12
N ILE A 75 -11.51 4.88 -20.34
CA ILE A 75 -10.41 5.76 -19.94
C ILE A 75 -10.20 5.76 -18.42
N PRO A 76 -11.21 6.08 -17.58
CA PRO A 76 -11.03 6.08 -16.12
C PRO A 76 -10.62 4.71 -15.56
N TYR A 77 -11.14 3.62 -16.13
CA TYR A 77 -10.72 2.27 -15.76
C TYR A 77 -9.22 2.05 -16.04
N HIS A 78 -8.76 2.38 -17.25
CA HIS A 78 -7.36 2.18 -17.63
C HIS A 78 -6.39 3.09 -16.87
N ALA A 79 -6.84 4.28 -16.47
CA ALA A 79 -6.07 5.14 -15.58
C ALA A 79 -5.81 4.45 -14.23
N MET A 80 -6.82 3.80 -13.66
CA MET A 80 -6.69 3.13 -12.36
C MET A 80 -5.94 1.80 -12.42
N ILE A 81 -6.03 1.02 -13.51
CA ILE A 81 -5.18 -0.19 -13.64
C ILE A 81 -3.69 0.13 -13.85
N ASN A 82 -3.38 1.38 -14.20
CA ASN A 82 -2.02 1.92 -14.35
C ASN A 82 -1.60 2.77 -13.15
N MET A 83 -2.08 2.44 -11.95
CA MET A 83 -1.80 3.21 -10.73
C MET A 83 -0.31 3.41 -10.43
N ASN A 84 0.59 2.52 -10.87
CA ASN A 84 2.05 2.73 -10.77
C ASN A 84 2.53 3.96 -11.54
N LEU A 85 1.93 4.28 -12.69
CA LEU A 85 2.33 5.44 -13.49
C LEU A 85 1.94 6.76 -12.82
N ILE A 86 0.94 6.71 -11.94
CA ILE A 86 0.43 7.86 -11.17
C ILE A 86 0.78 7.76 -9.67
N GLY A 87 1.63 6.80 -9.28
CA GLY A 87 2.06 6.59 -7.89
C GLY A 87 2.96 7.70 -7.35
N TYR A 88 3.56 8.49 -8.25
CA TYR A 88 4.32 9.70 -7.90
C TYR A 88 3.42 10.91 -7.59
N ILE A 89 2.11 10.80 -7.84
CA ILE A 89 1.16 11.83 -7.43
C ILE A 89 0.94 11.64 -5.92
N PRO A 90 1.20 12.65 -5.07
CA PRO A 90 1.27 12.47 -3.62
C PRO A 90 -0.03 12.05 -2.89
N TRP A 91 -1.10 11.67 -3.59
CA TRP A 91 -2.36 11.21 -2.99
C TRP A 91 -2.38 9.73 -2.58
N LEU A 92 -1.43 8.91 -3.07
CA LEU A 92 -1.49 7.44 -2.94
C LEU A 92 -0.89 6.90 -1.64
N ASN A 93 -0.24 7.77 -0.86
CA ASN A 93 0.36 7.46 0.44
C ASN A 93 -0.30 8.28 1.56
N VAL A 94 -1.62 8.43 1.54
CA VAL A 94 -2.34 8.87 2.75
C VAL A 94 -2.48 7.65 3.65
N ASP A 95 -1.39 7.35 4.34
CA ASP A 95 -1.39 6.38 5.42
C ASP A 95 -2.08 7.05 6.62
N LEU A 96 -3.27 6.56 7.00
CA LEU A 96 -3.93 7.00 8.23
C LEU A 96 -3.14 6.39 9.42
N GLY A 97 -1.95 6.92 9.69
CA GLY A 97 -1.07 6.48 10.79
C GLY A 97 0.41 6.26 10.46
N GLY A 98 0.91 6.63 9.26
CA GLY A 98 2.30 6.38 8.84
C GLY A 98 3.10 7.66 8.53
N PHE A 99 4.41 7.59 8.77
CA PHE A 99 5.37 8.71 8.81
C PHE A 99 5.40 9.62 7.56
N GLU A 100 5.47 10.92 7.84
CA GLU A 100 5.61 12.01 6.88
C GLU A 100 7.02 12.08 6.26
N GLU A 101 7.13 11.94 4.95
CA GLU A 101 8.17 12.63 4.17
C GLU A 101 7.50 13.60 3.19
N VAL A 102 7.13 14.78 3.68
CA VAL A 102 6.43 15.79 2.88
C VAL A 102 7.43 16.81 2.32
N ASN A 103 8.19 16.43 1.29
CA ASN A 103 8.78 17.41 0.36
C ASN A 103 7.81 17.66 -0.80
N ALA A 104 6.61 18.18 -0.50
CA ALA A 104 5.61 18.51 -1.51
C ALA A 104 6.00 19.78 -2.28
N ASN A 105 6.21 19.66 -3.59
CA ASN A 105 6.45 20.81 -4.46
C ASN A 105 5.12 21.53 -4.83
N ALA A 106 5.19 22.75 -5.38
CA ALA A 106 4.00 23.52 -5.76
C ALA A 106 3.05 22.77 -6.71
N GLY A 107 3.59 21.94 -7.61
CA GLY A 107 2.80 21.11 -8.53
C GLY A 107 1.91 20.09 -7.82
N THR A 108 2.36 19.56 -6.70
CA THR A 108 1.60 18.63 -5.85
C THR A 108 0.28 19.25 -5.40
N TYR A 109 0.32 20.48 -4.88
CA TYR A 109 -0.87 21.18 -4.41
C TYR A 109 -1.87 21.47 -5.53
N VAL A 110 -1.38 21.80 -6.74
CA VAL A 110 -2.24 22.03 -7.91
C VAL A 110 -2.99 20.75 -8.29
N VAL A 111 -2.29 19.62 -8.38
CA VAL A 111 -2.91 18.33 -8.72
C VAL A 111 -3.93 17.92 -7.65
N PHE A 112 -3.57 18.04 -6.38
CA PHE A 112 -4.50 17.77 -5.28
C PHE A 112 -5.75 18.64 -5.33
N THR A 113 -5.60 19.92 -5.63
CA THR A 113 -6.74 20.85 -5.71
C THR A 113 -7.69 20.43 -6.84
N ILE A 114 -7.16 20.14 -8.03
CA ILE A 114 -7.98 19.74 -9.18
C ILE A 114 -8.70 18.42 -8.92
N VAL A 115 -8.00 17.41 -8.41
CA VAL A 115 -8.61 16.11 -8.09
C VAL A 115 -9.57 16.20 -6.93
N GLY A 116 -9.28 17.03 -5.92
CA GLY A 116 -10.17 17.33 -4.81
C GLY A 116 -11.48 17.95 -5.29
N ILE A 117 -11.43 18.97 -6.15
CA ILE A 117 -12.63 19.57 -6.76
C ILE A 117 -13.43 18.53 -7.55
N GLY A 118 -12.76 17.71 -8.36
CA GLY A 118 -13.39 16.61 -9.10
C GLY A 118 -14.08 15.60 -8.19
N ALA A 119 -13.42 15.19 -7.10
CA ALA A 119 -13.96 14.27 -6.11
C ALA A 119 -15.19 14.87 -5.42
N VAL A 120 -15.14 16.12 -4.97
CA VAL A 120 -16.28 16.83 -4.37
C VAL A 120 -17.45 16.93 -5.35
N PHE A 121 -17.19 17.23 -6.62
CA PHE A 121 -18.22 17.26 -7.67
C PHE A 121 -18.90 15.89 -7.85
N LEU A 122 -18.11 14.80 -7.88
CA LEU A 122 -18.63 13.44 -7.98
C LEU A 122 -19.46 13.07 -6.75
N VAL A 123 -18.95 13.32 -5.53
CA VAL A 123 -19.66 13.06 -4.27
C VAL A 123 -20.99 13.80 -4.25
N PHE A 124 -21.01 15.09 -4.61
CA PHE A 124 -22.24 15.87 -4.68
C PHE A 124 -23.24 15.29 -5.68
N THR A 125 -22.79 14.95 -6.89
CA THR A 125 -23.65 14.41 -7.96
C THR A 125 -24.23 13.04 -7.60
N LEU A 126 -23.42 12.17 -7.01
CA LEU A 126 -23.84 10.85 -6.55
C LEU A 126 -24.80 10.96 -5.36
N SER A 127 -24.49 11.80 -4.38
CA SER A 127 -25.35 12.04 -3.21
C SER A 127 -26.71 12.58 -3.60
N ARG A 128 -26.76 13.54 -4.54
CA ARG A 128 -28.01 14.06 -5.11
C ARG A 128 -28.80 12.96 -5.81
N SER A 129 -28.13 12.05 -6.52
CA SER A 129 -28.77 10.92 -7.22
C SER A 129 -29.35 9.91 -6.22
N LEU A 130 -28.60 9.56 -5.17
CA LEU A 130 -29.04 8.69 -4.06
C LEU A 130 -30.24 9.28 -3.32
N TYR A 131 -30.19 10.58 -3.02
CA TYR A 131 -31.26 11.28 -2.35
C TYR A 131 -32.55 11.25 -3.18
N ARG A 132 -32.46 11.64 -4.46
CA ARG A 132 -33.59 11.65 -5.40
C ARG A 132 -34.19 10.26 -5.64
N ALA A 133 -33.36 9.23 -5.64
CA ALA A 133 -33.82 7.84 -5.79
C ALA A 133 -34.43 7.26 -4.50
N GLY A 134 -34.34 7.95 -3.36
CA GLY A 134 -34.82 7.46 -2.07
C GLY A 134 -34.04 6.26 -1.51
N THR A 135 -32.90 5.92 -2.10
CA THR A 135 -32.10 4.75 -1.70
C THR A 135 -31.04 5.06 -0.65
N TRP A 136 -30.84 6.33 -0.30
CA TRP A 136 -29.79 6.78 0.62
C TRP A 136 -29.84 6.08 1.98
N LYS A 137 -31.03 5.82 2.55
CA LYS A 137 -31.17 5.11 3.84
C LYS A 137 -30.58 3.71 3.79
N LYS A 138 -30.83 2.97 2.70
CA LYS A 138 -30.29 1.61 2.51
C LYS A 138 -28.77 1.63 2.40
N CYS A 139 -28.22 2.63 1.70
CA CYS A 139 -26.79 2.83 1.62
C CYS A 139 -26.20 3.13 3.01
N VAL A 140 -26.78 4.07 3.76
CA VAL A 140 -26.32 4.40 5.12
C VAL A 140 -26.31 3.16 6.02
N VAL A 141 -27.38 2.36 6.04
CA VAL A 141 -27.43 1.12 6.83
C VAL A 141 -26.33 0.15 6.40
N MET A 142 -26.14 -0.06 5.09
CA MET A 142 -25.08 -0.93 4.57
C MET A 142 -23.68 -0.49 5.04
N TYR A 143 -23.36 0.81 4.93
CA TYR A 143 -22.07 1.33 5.36
C TYR A 143 -21.91 1.34 6.88
N VAL A 144 -22.97 1.59 7.65
CA VAL A 144 -22.91 1.50 9.12
C VAL A 144 -22.58 0.08 9.55
N VAL A 145 -23.24 -0.93 8.98
CA VAL A 145 -22.93 -2.34 9.28
C VAL A 145 -21.48 -2.66 8.92
N MET A 146 -21.05 -2.27 7.73
CA MET A 146 -19.69 -2.51 7.25
C MET A 146 -18.62 -1.82 8.10
N VAL A 147 -18.79 -0.53 8.42
CA VAL A 147 -17.87 0.22 9.29
C VAL A 147 -17.86 -0.37 10.69
N THR A 148 -19.02 -0.78 11.23
CA THR A 148 -19.09 -1.46 12.53
C THR A 148 -18.28 -2.75 12.51
N SER A 149 -18.39 -3.57 11.46
CA SER A 149 -17.58 -4.79 11.32
C SER A 149 -16.07 -4.51 11.29
N VAL A 150 -15.65 -3.42 10.63
CA VAL A 150 -14.25 -2.97 10.58
C VAL A 150 -13.78 -2.47 11.94
N LEU A 151 -14.61 -1.70 12.66
CA LEU A 151 -14.26 -1.19 13.99
C LEU A 151 -14.20 -2.33 15.02
N VAL A 152 -15.10 -3.29 14.94
CA VAL A 152 -15.11 -4.47 15.81
C VAL A 152 -13.86 -5.32 15.56
N SER A 153 -13.50 -5.60 14.31
CA SER A 153 -12.28 -6.36 14.02
C SER A 153 -11.03 -5.60 14.49
N TRP A 154 -10.95 -4.29 14.26
CA TRP A 154 -9.81 -3.50 14.73
C TRP A 154 -9.71 -3.49 16.26
N ALA A 155 -10.83 -3.36 16.97
CA ALA A 155 -10.87 -3.44 18.43
C ALA A 155 -10.44 -4.81 18.99
N LEU A 156 -10.70 -5.90 18.25
CA LEU A 156 -10.25 -7.25 18.61
C LEU A 156 -8.75 -7.47 18.36
N PHE A 157 -8.13 -6.67 17.48
CA PHE A 157 -6.72 -6.78 17.10
C PHE A 157 -5.99 -5.43 17.25
N PRO A 158 -5.86 -4.89 18.48
CA PRO A 158 -5.36 -3.53 18.71
C PRO A 158 -3.87 -3.35 18.33
N SER A 159 -3.11 -4.43 18.18
CA SER A 159 -1.71 -4.41 17.76
C SER A 159 -1.51 -4.42 16.23
N THR A 160 -2.58 -4.21 15.46
CA THR A 160 -2.53 -4.14 13.99
C THR A 160 -2.60 -2.70 13.51
N SER A 161 -1.91 -2.40 12.41
CA SER A 161 -2.06 -1.14 11.69
C SER A 161 -3.23 -1.23 10.71
N PHE A 162 -4.05 -0.17 10.67
CA PHE A 162 -5.12 -0.08 9.68
C PHE A 162 -4.55 0.39 8.34
N HIS A 163 -4.64 -0.46 7.32
CA HIS A 163 -4.18 -0.15 5.98
C HIS A 163 -5.28 -0.49 4.97
N LEU A 164 -5.96 0.56 4.48
CA LEU A 164 -7.01 0.36 3.51
C LEU A 164 -6.45 0.31 2.09
N HIS A 165 -6.24 -0.90 1.57
CA HIS A 165 -5.91 -1.09 0.16
C HIS A 165 -7.02 -0.52 -0.75
N HIS A 166 -6.63 0.10 -1.86
CA HIS A 166 -7.56 0.65 -2.85
C HIS A 166 -8.43 -0.43 -3.52
N THR A 167 -8.06 -1.71 -3.43
CA THR A 167 -8.97 -2.82 -3.75
C THR A 167 -10.31 -2.66 -3.02
N MET A 168 -10.25 -2.44 -1.71
CA MET A 168 -11.42 -2.29 -0.84
C MET A 168 -12.12 -0.97 -1.11
N LEU A 169 -11.37 0.10 -1.36
CA LEU A 169 -11.94 1.40 -1.75
C LEU A 169 -12.78 1.28 -3.03
N GLY A 170 -12.30 0.54 -4.02
CA GLY A 170 -13.03 0.25 -5.25
C GLY A 170 -14.34 -0.49 -4.98
N ALA A 171 -14.29 -1.53 -4.13
CA ALA A 171 -15.48 -2.27 -3.70
C ALA A 171 -16.46 -1.38 -2.91
N PHE A 172 -15.98 -0.42 -2.12
CA PHE A 172 -16.82 0.54 -1.38
C PHE A 172 -17.49 1.57 -2.28
N ILE A 173 -16.86 2.03 -3.35
CA ILE A 173 -17.47 3.07 -4.21
C ILE A 173 -18.59 2.50 -5.08
N ILE A 174 -18.43 1.29 -5.62
CA ILE A 174 -19.35 0.75 -6.63
C ILE A 174 -20.84 0.71 -6.17
N PRO A 175 -21.20 0.25 -4.95
CA PRO A 175 -22.60 0.16 -4.52
C PRO A 175 -23.41 1.46 -4.60
N ILE A 176 -22.77 2.62 -4.39
CA ILE A 176 -23.43 3.94 -4.40
C ILE A 176 -23.53 4.59 -5.77
N THR A 177 -23.10 3.89 -6.82
CA THR A 177 -23.04 4.42 -8.18
C THR A 177 -24.09 3.79 -9.11
N ALA A 178 -25.14 3.19 -8.57
CA ALA A 178 -26.12 2.40 -9.34
C ALA A 178 -27.10 3.24 -10.18
N PHE A 179 -26.60 4.23 -10.93
CA PHE A 179 -27.35 5.21 -11.71
C PHE A 179 -26.86 5.29 -13.16
N PRO A 180 -27.76 5.49 -14.14
CA PRO A 180 -27.38 5.62 -15.55
C PRO A 180 -26.88 7.04 -15.89
N THR A 181 -26.01 7.62 -15.05
CA THR A 181 -25.43 8.95 -15.25
C THR A 181 -23.94 8.87 -15.62
N PRO A 182 -23.38 9.88 -16.31
CA PRO A 182 -21.94 9.93 -16.60
C PRO A 182 -21.07 9.86 -15.35
N ALA A 183 -21.41 10.63 -14.31
CA ALA A 183 -20.68 10.65 -13.05
C ALA A 183 -20.66 9.27 -12.37
N ALA A 184 -21.81 8.58 -12.35
CA ALA A 184 -21.90 7.24 -11.80
C ALA A 184 -21.06 6.23 -12.61
N ALA A 185 -21.12 6.26 -13.94
CA ALA A 185 -20.28 5.39 -14.77
C ALA A 185 -18.78 5.66 -14.58
N PHE A 186 -18.39 6.93 -14.50
CA PHE A 186 -17.01 7.33 -14.24
C PHE A 186 -16.52 6.81 -12.89
N SER A 187 -17.31 6.96 -11.82
CA SER A 187 -17.00 6.42 -10.50
C SER A 187 -17.01 4.88 -10.47
N GLN A 188 -17.90 4.21 -11.20
CA GLN A 188 -17.88 2.74 -11.36
C GLN A 188 -16.59 2.27 -12.00
N ALA A 189 -16.12 2.97 -13.02
CA ALA A 189 -14.92 2.61 -13.76
C ALA A 189 -13.65 2.83 -12.94
N ILE A 190 -13.57 3.95 -12.20
CA ILE A 190 -12.51 4.17 -11.21
C ILE A 190 -12.52 3.05 -10.17
N GLY A 191 -13.68 2.81 -9.53
CA GLY A 191 -13.79 1.79 -8.49
C GLY A 191 -13.46 0.39 -9.00
N LEU A 192 -13.92 0.04 -10.20
CA LEU A 192 -13.59 -1.24 -10.85
C LEU A 192 -12.10 -1.35 -11.15
N GLY A 193 -11.48 -0.28 -11.64
CA GLY A 193 -10.05 -0.25 -11.92
C GLY A 193 -9.22 -0.43 -10.67
N CYS A 194 -9.54 0.28 -9.58
CA CYS A 194 -8.89 0.10 -8.28
C CYS A 194 -9.06 -1.33 -7.76
N PHE A 195 -10.28 -1.87 -7.83
CA PHE A 195 -10.60 -3.23 -7.40
C PHE A 195 -9.81 -4.29 -8.18
N VAL A 196 -9.82 -4.20 -9.51
CA VAL A 196 -9.10 -5.16 -10.37
C VAL A 196 -7.59 -5.02 -10.20
N GLN A 197 -7.05 -3.80 -10.17
CA GLN A 197 -5.61 -3.56 -10.05
C GLN A 197 -5.08 -4.09 -8.73
N GLY A 198 -5.75 -3.73 -7.63
CA GLY A 198 -5.28 -4.11 -6.32
C GLY A 198 -5.38 -5.62 -6.09
N TYR A 199 -6.47 -6.26 -6.53
CA TYR A 199 -6.57 -7.70 -6.50
C TYR A 199 -5.53 -8.39 -7.39
N ALA A 200 -5.30 -7.89 -8.61
CA ALA A 200 -4.35 -8.49 -9.53
C ALA A 200 -2.91 -8.45 -9.01
N ARG A 201 -2.56 -7.41 -8.24
CA ARG A 201 -1.22 -7.20 -7.70
C ARG A 201 -0.99 -7.90 -6.35
N TRP A 202 -1.93 -7.80 -5.42
CA TRP A 202 -1.76 -8.29 -4.05
C TRP A 202 -2.69 -9.44 -3.68
N GLY A 203 -3.72 -9.74 -4.47
CA GLY A 203 -4.76 -10.70 -4.12
C GLY A 203 -5.75 -10.16 -3.08
N TRP A 204 -6.32 -11.04 -2.27
CA TRP A 204 -7.20 -10.68 -1.15
C TRP A 204 -6.37 -10.42 0.12
N TYR A 205 -5.98 -9.16 0.34
CA TYR A 205 -5.38 -8.75 1.61
C TYR A 205 -6.42 -8.33 2.65
N SER A 206 -6.00 -8.33 3.91
CA SER A 206 -6.75 -7.72 5.01
C SER A 206 -6.66 -6.19 4.94
N TYR A 207 -7.55 -5.49 5.65
CA TYR A 207 -7.40 -4.05 5.94
C TYR A 207 -6.69 -3.80 7.28
N LEU A 208 -6.34 -4.87 8.00
CA LEU A 208 -5.51 -4.88 9.20
C LEU A 208 -4.21 -5.61 8.87
N ASP A 209 -3.10 -4.90 8.97
CA ASP A 209 -1.76 -5.44 8.81
C ASP A 209 -1.16 -5.73 10.20
N THR A 210 -0.50 -6.88 10.34
CA THR A 210 0.34 -7.13 11.49
C THR A 210 1.58 -6.26 11.38
N ILE A 211 1.80 -5.38 12.37
CA ILE A 211 3.00 -4.56 12.39
C ILE A 211 4.20 -5.51 12.42
N PRO A 212 5.11 -5.45 11.43
CA PRO A 212 6.26 -6.32 11.42
C PRO A 212 7.05 -6.15 12.71
N THR A 213 7.46 -7.26 13.28
CA THR A 213 8.07 -7.28 14.61
C THR A 213 9.34 -6.44 14.72
N TYR A 214 10.04 -6.21 13.61
CA TYR A 214 11.19 -5.31 13.56
C TYR A 214 10.84 -3.82 13.74
N MET A 215 9.59 -3.42 13.48
CA MET A 215 9.10 -2.05 13.67
C MET A 215 8.65 -1.79 15.11
N THR A 216 8.36 -2.85 15.89
CA THR A 216 8.00 -2.74 17.31
C THR A 216 9.22 -2.78 18.24
N ILE A 217 10.41 -3.07 17.69
CA ILE A 217 11.67 -3.08 18.43
C ILE A 217 12.25 -1.67 18.47
N ALA A 218 12.67 -1.22 19.65
CA ALA A 218 13.34 0.07 19.83
C ALA A 218 14.55 0.20 18.88
N VAL A 219 14.72 1.40 18.32
CA VAL A 219 15.79 1.69 17.36
C VAL A 219 16.80 2.63 18.02
N PRO A 220 18.12 2.39 17.89
CA PRO A 220 19.11 3.30 18.47
C PRO A 220 18.94 4.71 17.90
N GLU A 221 18.78 5.71 18.77
CA GLU A 221 18.66 7.11 18.36
C GLU A 221 20.01 7.70 17.94
N ASN A 222 21.08 7.24 18.57
CA ASN A 222 22.44 7.69 18.33
C ASN A 222 23.26 6.64 17.58
N ALA A 223 24.18 7.10 16.73
CA ALA A 223 25.11 6.22 16.05
C ALA A 223 26.09 5.60 17.06
N PRO A 224 26.55 4.35 16.85
CA PRO A 224 27.56 3.75 17.73
C PRO A 224 28.87 4.54 17.67
N ASN A 225 29.57 4.66 18.79
CA ASN A 225 30.86 5.31 18.87
C ASN A 225 31.99 4.29 18.72
N THR A 226 33.01 4.60 17.92
CA THR A 226 34.17 3.72 17.74
C THR A 226 35.38 4.31 18.47
N THR A 227 36.02 3.49 19.31
CA THR A 227 37.21 3.83 20.09
C THR A 227 38.32 2.78 19.88
N ASN A 228 39.54 3.09 20.33
CA ASN A 228 40.70 2.18 20.23
C ASN A 228 40.94 1.62 18.81
N VAL A 229 40.89 2.48 17.80
CA VAL A 229 41.11 2.11 16.40
C VAL A 229 42.60 1.83 16.18
N SER A 230 42.90 0.65 15.66
CA SER A 230 44.24 0.20 15.26
C SER A 230 44.27 -0.12 13.76
N SER A 231 45.40 -0.60 13.26
CA SER A 231 45.53 -1.08 11.88
C SER A 231 44.76 -2.37 11.59
N SER A 232 44.33 -3.12 12.62
CA SER A 232 43.68 -4.44 12.45
C SER A 232 42.45 -4.66 13.33
N GLY A 233 41.99 -3.66 14.06
CA GLY A 233 40.82 -3.77 14.93
C GLY A 233 40.35 -2.45 15.53
N ALA A 234 39.14 -2.46 16.07
CA ALA A 234 38.51 -1.31 16.71
C ALA A 234 37.50 -1.77 17.77
N THR A 235 37.24 -0.94 18.77
CA THR A 235 36.18 -1.18 19.76
C THR A 235 34.97 -0.34 19.43
N VAL A 236 33.80 -0.95 19.26
CA VAL A 236 32.54 -0.26 18.97
C VAL A 236 31.66 -0.30 20.21
N VAL A 237 31.17 0.87 20.64
CA VAL A 237 30.36 1.06 21.84
C VAL A 237 29.06 1.76 21.46
N TRP A 238 27.94 1.36 22.04
CA TRP A 238 26.65 2.00 21.83
C TRP A 238 25.89 2.18 23.13
N GLU A 239 24.93 3.10 23.09
CA GLU A 239 24.03 3.31 24.22
C GLU A 239 23.03 2.16 24.31
N PRO A 240 22.74 1.67 25.52
CA PRO A 240 21.68 0.68 25.69
C PRO A 240 20.35 1.29 25.28
N LEU A 241 19.66 0.61 24.37
CA LEU A 241 18.22 0.78 24.22
C LEU A 241 17.59 0.46 25.57
N GLY A 242 16.82 1.39 26.14
CA GLY A 242 16.27 1.27 27.51
C GLY A 242 15.50 -0.04 27.73
N SER A 243 15.06 -0.29 28.97
CA SER A 243 14.31 -1.49 29.37
C SER A 243 12.89 -1.56 28.78
N GLU A 244 12.73 -1.20 27.51
CA GLU A 244 11.52 -1.49 26.75
C GLU A 244 11.46 -3.01 26.57
N GLU A 245 10.29 -3.58 26.87
CA GLU A 245 10.04 -5.04 27.01
C GLU A 245 10.38 -5.89 25.76
N ALA A 246 10.91 -5.28 24.69
CA ALA A 246 11.14 -5.90 23.40
C ALA A 246 12.62 -6.04 22.97
N VAL A 247 13.61 -5.51 23.71
CA VAL A 247 15.04 -5.66 23.36
C VAL A 247 15.77 -6.55 24.37
N GLU A 248 16.20 -7.73 23.94
CA GLU A 248 16.98 -8.66 24.77
C GLU A 248 18.45 -8.74 24.36
N ALA A 249 18.78 -8.36 23.12
CA ALA A 249 20.16 -8.37 22.63
C ALA A 249 20.37 -7.27 21.58
N TYR A 250 21.61 -7.13 21.12
CA TYR A 250 22.02 -6.21 20.08
C TYR A 250 22.69 -6.99 18.93
N SER A 251 22.41 -6.58 17.69
CA SER A 251 23.10 -7.02 16.48
C SER A 251 24.00 -5.88 15.99
N LEU A 252 25.30 -6.02 16.13
CA LEU A 252 26.29 -5.10 15.57
C LEU A 252 26.62 -5.52 14.14
N ARG A 253 26.52 -4.56 13.21
CA ARG A 253 26.79 -4.78 11.79
C ARG A 253 27.93 -3.88 11.29
N LEU A 254 28.89 -4.50 10.62
CA LEU A 254 30.00 -3.86 9.91
C LEU A 254 29.73 -3.96 8.41
N ASN A 255 29.67 -2.82 7.71
CA ASN A 255 29.34 -2.75 6.28
C ASN A 255 28.06 -3.54 5.91
N ARG A 256 27.05 -3.46 6.79
CA ARG A 256 25.75 -4.17 6.70
C ARG A 256 25.82 -5.69 6.93
N VAL A 257 26.96 -6.24 7.32
CA VAL A 257 27.13 -7.66 7.71
C VAL A 257 27.18 -7.75 9.23
N GLU A 258 26.39 -8.66 9.82
CA GLU A 258 26.43 -8.90 11.27
C GLU A 258 27.80 -9.48 11.67
N VAL A 259 28.43 -8.84 12.66
CA VAL A 259 29.74 -9.24 13.21
C VAL A 259 29.65 -9.62 14.68
N TYR A 260 28.57 -9.22 15.36
CA TYR A 260 28.31 -9.61 16.73
C TYR A 260 26.81 -9.61 17.03
N ARG A 261 26.41 -10.57 17.87
CA ARG A 261 25.05 -10.71 18.39
C ARG A 261 25.11 -11.11 19.87
N GLY A 262 24.59 -10.26 20.75
CA GLY A 262 24.60 -10.53 22.19
C GLY A 262 24.16 -9.35 23.04
N VAL A 263 24.31 -9.45 24.36
CA VAL A 263 23.80 -8.48 25.33
C VAL A 263 24.75 -7.31 25.62
N ASP A 264 26.03 -7.47 25.29
CA ASP A 264 27.04 -6.44 25.52
C ASP A 264 26.76 -5.18 24.69
N THR A 265 27.10 -4.02 25.24
CA THR A 265 27.01 -2.71 24.57
C THR A 265 28.37 -2.21 24.06
N SER A 266 29.39 -3.07 24.12
CA SER A 266 30.76 -2.77 23.70
C SER A 266 31.43 -4.04 23.16
N VAL A 267 31.94 -3.97 21.93
CA VAL A 267 32.52 -5.14 21.24
C VAL A 267 33.81 -4.76 20.53
N VAL A 268 34.81 -5.63 20.64
CA VAL A 268 36.06 -5.51 19.89
C VAL A 268 35.94 -6.26 18.56
N ILE A 269 36.11 -5.54 17.47
CA ILE A 269 36.19 -6.11 16.11
C ILE A 269 37.67 -6.26 15.77
N SER A 270 38.07 -7.47 15.37
CA SER A 270 39.44 -7.81 14.95
C SER A 270 39.50 -8.20 13.47
N ASN A 271 40.70 -8.37 12.94
CA ASN A 271 40.97 -8.77 11.54
C ASN A 271 40.45 -7.77 10.50
N LEU A 272 40.59 -6.47 10.79
CA LEU A 272 40.31 -5.41 9.83
C LEU A 272 41.52 -5.18 8.92
N GLU A 273 41.27 -4.70 7.71
CA GLU A 273 42.30 -4.29 6.76
C GLU A 273 42.79 -2.88 7.12
N PRO A 274 44.10 -2.60 7.05
CA PRO A 274 44.65 -1.28 7.34
C PRO A 274 44.23 -0.25 6.27
N ASN A 275 44.16 1.02 6.67
CA ASN A 275 43.75 2.14 5.81
C ASN A 275 42.39 1.96 5.08
N MET A 276 41.45 1.25 5.71
CA MET A 276 40.10 1.04 5.18
C MET A 276 39.04 1.70 6.05
N THR A 277 38.06 2.32 5.40
CA THR A 277 36.90 2.92 6.07
C THR A 277 35.78 1.90 6.18
N TYR A 278 35.28 1.72 7.40
CA TYR A 278 34.17 0.84 7.71
C TYR A 278 32.96 1.63 8.21
N PHE A 279 31.78 1.12 7.92
CA PHE A 279 30.51 1.65 8.42
C PHE A 279 29.94 0.72 9.46
N VAL A 280 29.56 1.26 10.62
CA VAL A 280 28.99 0.49 11.73
C VAL A 280 27.58 0.95 12.03
N GLY A 281 26.73 -0.01 12.37
CA GLY A 281 25.37 0.22 12.80
C GLY A 281 24.93 -0.86 13.78
N VAL A 282 24.03 -0.49 14.69
CA VAL A 282 23.49 -1.40 15.70
C VAL A 282 21.98 -1.48 15.52
N ALA A 283 21.43 -2.67 15.74
CA ALA A 283 20.00 -2.91 15.84
C ALA A 283 19.70 -3.63 17.16
N GLY A 284 18.57 -3.31 17.79
CA GLY A 284 18.03 -4.15 18.87
C GLY A 284 17.54 -5.49 18.33
N VAL A 285 17.55 -6.52 19.17
CA VAL A 285 17.08 -7.87 18.86
C VAL A 285 16.05 -8.27 19.89
N ALA A 286 14.89 -8.73 19.44
CA ALA A 286 13.83 -9.20 20.31
C ALA A 286 14.07 -10.61 20.85
N SER A 287 13.29 -10.98 21.88
CA SER A 287 13.39 -12.26 22.60
C SER A 287 13.22 -13.51 21.73
N TRP A 288 12.43 -13.40 20.67
CA TRP A 288 12.25 -14.46 19.67
C TRP A 288 13.24 -14.36 18.49
N GLY A 289 14.33 -13.60 18.65
CA GLY A 289 15.46 -13.55 17.71
C GLY A 289 15.24 -12.72 16.44
N THR A 290 14.20 -11.88 16.38
CA THR A 290 13.99 -10.96 15.26
C THR A 290 14.83 -9.70 15.42
N ASP A 291 15.52 -9.29 14.36
CA ASP A 291 16.28 -8.05 14.32
C ASP A 291 15.34 -6.85 14.13
N GLY A 292 15.53 -5.82 14.95
CA GLY A 292 14.94 -4.51 14.76
C GLY A 292 15.58 -3.73 13.61
N ARG A 293 15.17 -2.47 13.46
CA ARG A 293 15.81 -1.57 12.48
C ARG A 293 17.20 -1.17 12.97
N VAL A 294 18.11 -1.03 12.01
CA VAL A 294 19.44 -0.46 12.28
C VAL A 294 19.28 1.04 12.52
N GLY A 295 19.85 1.54 13.61
CA GLY A 295 19.90 2.97 13.92
C GLY A 295 20.84 3.76 12.99
N PRO A 296 21.13 5.03 13.29
CA PRO A 296 22.08 5.83 12.53
C PRO A 296 23.45 5.14 12.41
N LEU A 297 24.05 5.26 11.24
CA LEU A 297 25.37 4.69 10.96
C LEU A 297 26.46 5.68 11.39
N SER A 298 27.55 5.17 11.94
CA SER A 298 28.82 5.90 12.03
C SER A 298 29.88 5.20 11.18
N ASN A 299 31.03 5.85 11.01
CA ASN A 299 32.15 5.27 10.31
C ASN A 299 33.45 5.50 11.09
N PHE A 300 34.46 4.69 10.74
CA PHE A 300 35.82 4.88 11.21
C PHE A 300 36.79 4.34 10.16
N THR A 301 38.03 4.83 10.19
CA THR A 301 39.10 4.38 9.30
C THR A 301 40.22 3.77 10.14
N THR A 302 40.61 2.54 9.82
CA THR A 302 41.75 1.86 10.47
C THR A 302 43.07 2.57 10.17
N LEU A 303 44.01 2.51 11.11
CA LEU A 303 45.32 3.13 10.94
C LEU A 303 46.14 2.47 9.81
N GLU A 304 47.11 3.21 9.27
CA GLU A 304 48.17 2.64 8.43
C GLU A 304 49.09 1.74 9.29
N ILE A 305 49.84 0.85 8.63
CA ILE A 305 50.80 -0.07 9.28
C ILE A 305 52.02 0.70 9.80
#